data_AF-A0AAW4VQH1-F1
#
_entry.id   AF-A0AAW4VQH1-F1
#
_cell.length_a   1.000
_cell.length_b   1.000
_cell.length_c   1.000
_cell.angle_alpha   90.00
_cell.angle_beta   90.00
_cell.angle_gamma   90.00
#
_symmetry.space_group_name_H-M   'P 1'
#
loop_
_entity.id
_entity.type
_entity.pdbx_description
1 polymer ?
#
loop_
_entity_poly.entity_id
_entity_poly.type
_entity_poly.pdbx_seq_one_letter_code
_entity_poly.pdbx_strand_id
1 'polypeptide(L)' 'MAQVLILMSSPRKKGNTDRLANAFIKGIEENRYTTEKVYVNYQNIKPCLGCDVCQKNKTMCTKR' A
#
# COMPACT_ATOMS: atom_id res chain seq x y z
N MET A 1 7.08 -14.60 13.31
CA MET A 1 7.22 -13.13 13.32
C MET A 1 6.40 -12.60 12.16
N ALA A 2 5.41 -11.74 12.40
CA ALA A 2 4.53 -11.23 11.36
C ALA A 2 4.85 -9.76 11.04
N GLN A 3 4.62 -9.38 9.78
CA GLN A 3 4.73 -8.01 9.28
C GLN A 3 3.34 -7.53 8.86
N VAL A 4 2.97 -6.32 9.27
CA VAL A 4 1.70 -5.69 8.91
C VAL A 4 1.95 -4.53 7.95
N LEU A 5 1.30 -4.56 6.79
CA LEU A 5 1.31 -3.47 5.81
C LEU A 5 0.05 -2.63 5.95
N ILE A 6 0.22 -1.33 6.17
CA ILE A 6 -0.86 -0.35 6.30
C ILE A 6 -0.92 0.48 5.02
N LEU A 7 -2.01 0.35 4.27
CA LEU A 7 -2.28 1.12 3.05
C LEU A 7 -3.16 2.33 3.37
N MET A 8 -2.55 3.52 3.40
CA MET A 8 -3.24 4.77 3.65
C MET A 8 -3.85 5.35 2.37
N SER A 9 -5.19 5.30 2.29
CA SER A 9 -6.00 5.90 1.21
C SER A 9 -6.45 7.33 1.50
N SER A 10 -6.36 7.81 2.75
CA SER A 10 -6.62 9.23 3.04
C SER A 10 -5.45 10.10 2.54
N PRO A 11 -5.70 11.17 1.76
CA PRO A 11 -4.63 12.08 1.33
C PRO A 11 -4.19 13.03 2.45
N ARG A 12 -4.93 13.08 3.57
CA ARG A 12 -4.66 14.03 4.66
C ARG A 12 -3.65 13.45 5.65
N LYS A 13 -2.36 13.65 5.39
CA LYS A 13 -1.29 13.36 6.36
C LYS A 13 -1.56 14.12 7.67
N LYS A 14 -1.30 13.48 8.83
CA LYS A 14 -1.58 14.02 10.18
C LYS A 14 -3.07 14.29 10.49
N GLY A 15 -3.98 13.94 9.58
CA GLY A 15 -5.43 14.03 9.79
C GLY A 15 -5.98 12.89 10.65
N ASN A 16 -7.30 12.86 10.83
CA ASN A 16 -7.97 11.91 11.75
C ASN A 16 -7.61 10.45 11.46
N THR A 17 -7.75 10.00 10.20
CA THR A 17 -7.45 8.62 9.81
C THR A 17 -5.98 8.26 10.03
N ASP A 18 -5.06 9.19 9.73
CA ASP A 18 -3.62 8.95 9.93
C ASP A 18 -3.27 8.81 11.42
N ARG A 19 -3.89 9.61 12.28
CA ARG A 19 -3.74 9.48 13.74
C ARG A 19 -4.26 8.15 14.27
N LEU A 20 -5.42 7.70 13.78
CA LEU A 20 -5.97 6.38 14.13
C LEU A 20 -5.05 5.24 13.65
N ALA A 21 -4.53 5.34 12.42
CA ALA A 21 -3.57 4.36 11.90
C ALA A 21 -2.28 4.32 12.73
N ASN A 22 -1.77 5.46 13.19
CA ASN A 22 -0.60 5.51 14.07
C ASN A 22 -0.86 4.87 15.43
N ALA A 23 -2.04 5.06 16.02
CA ALA A 23 -2.40 4.40 17.28
C ALA A 23 -2.49 2.87 17.11
N PHE A 24 -3.04 2.41 16.00
CA PHE A 24 -3.07 0.99 15.64
C PHE A 24 -1.66 0.40 15.45
N ILE A 25 -0.78 1.09 14.71
CA ILE A 25 0.62 0.70 14.51
C ILE A 25 1.36 0.57 15.85
N LYS A 26 1.18 1.52 16.76
CA LYS A 26 1.78 1.48 18.10
C LYS A 26 1.42 0.19 18.84
N GLY A 27 0.14 -0.19 18.82
CA GLY A 27 -0.30 -1.44 19.43
C GLY A 27 0.28 -2.70 18.77
N ILE A 28 0.48 -2.70 17.45
CA ILE A 28 1.12 -3.80 16.73
C ILE A 28 2.61 -3.94 17.14
N GLU A 29 3.33 -2.82 17.18
CA GLU A 29 4.76 -2.79 17.50
C GLU A 29 5.03 -3.18 18.97
N GLU A 30 4.14 -2.80 19.89
CA GLU A 30 4.16 -3.25 21.29
C GLU A 30 4.06 -4.78 21.43
N ASN A 31 3.41 -5.45 20.46
CA ASN A 31 3.30 -6.90 20.37
C ASN A 31 4.46 -7.57 19.58
N ARG A 32 5.56 -6.84 19.35
CA ARG A 32 6.79 -7.32 18.66
C ARG A 32 6.57 -7.74 17.20
N TYR A 33 5.56 -7.18 16.55
CA TYR A 33 5.36 -7.28 15.11
C TYR A 33 5.97 -6.07 14.40
N THR A 34 6.37 -6.24 13.14
CA THR A 34 6.90 -5.14 12.33
C THR A 34 5.79 -4.50 11.51
N THR A 35 5.91 -3.21 11.22
CA THR A 35 4.93 -2.48 10.42
C THR A 35 5.58 -1.74 9.26
N GLU A 36 4.84 -1.58 8.17
CA GLU A 36 5.16 -0.65 7.08
C GLU A 36 3.90 0.16 6.76
N LYS A 37 4.03 1.48 6.66
CA LYS A 37 2.91 2.37 6.29
C LYS A 37 3.20 3.04 4.95
N VAL A 38 2.35 2.77 3.96
CA VAL A 38 2.43 3.33 2.62
C VAL A 38 1.24 4.24 2.36
N TYR A 39 1.49 5.48 1.95
CA TYR A 39 0.43 6.37 1.48
C TYR A 39 0.21 6.18 -0.01
N VAL A 40 -0.88 5.49 -0.35
CA VAL A 40 -1.23 5.06 -1.73
C VAL A 40 -1.35 6.27 -2.66
N ASN A 41 -1.95 7.36 -2.19
CA ASN A 41 -2.17 8.58 -2.99
C ASN A 41 -0.89 9.31 -3.41
N TYR A 42 0.24 9.01 -2.77
CA TYR A 42 1.53 9.62 -3.09
C TYR A 42 2.45 8.69 -3.87
N GLN A 43 1.97 7.48 -4.19
CA GLN A 43 2.71 6.54 -5.02
C GLN A 43 2.41 6.79 -6.49
N ASN A 44 3.42 6.60 -7.35
CA ASN A 44 3.22 6.58 -8.80
C ASN A 44 2.69 5.21 -9.23
N ILE A 45 1.40 4.97 -8.97
CA ILE A 45 0.74 3.69 -9.27
C ILE A 45 0.28 3.71 -10.72
N LYS A 46 0.79 2.74 -11.49
CA LYS A 46 0.45 2.51 -12.90
C LYS A 46 -0.39 1.24 -12.99
N PRO A 47 -1.72 1.33 -12.78
CA PRO A 47 -2.56 0.13 -12.69
C PRO A 47 -2.61 -0.61 -14.01
N CYS A 48 -2.83 -1.93 -13.93
CA CYS A 48 -3.08 -2.73 -15.12
C CYS A 48 -4.35 -2.24 -15.83
N LEU A 49 -4.28 -2.08 -17.16
CA LEU A 49 -5.41 -1.68 -17.99
C LEU A 49 -6.29 -2.86 -18.46
N GLY A 50 -5.95 -4.10 -18.11
CA GLY A 50 -6.73 -5.29 -18.51
C GLY A 50 -6.72 -5.58 -20.02
N CYS A 51 -5.68 -5.16 -20.76
CA CYS A 51 -5.62 -5.35 -22.22
C CYS A 51 -5.16 -6.75 -22.68
N ASP A 52 -4.72 -7.60 -21.75
CA ASP A 52 -4.24 -8.97 -21.96
C ASP A 52 -3.06 -9.17 -22.93
N VAL A 53 -2.40 -8.11 -23.38
CA VAL A 53 -1.26 -8.19 -24.30
C VAL A 53 -0.13 -9.04 -23.73
N CYS A 54 0.22 -8.86 -22.44
CA CYS A 54 1.26 -9.65 -21.77
C CYS A 54 0.89 -11.13 -21.65
N GLN A 55 -0.40 -11.44 -21.43
CA GLN A 55 -0.89 -12.81 -21.31
C GLN A 55 -0.88 -13.51 -22.66
N LYS A 56 -1.46 -12.88 -23.69
CA LYS A 56 -1.57 -13.41 -25.06
C LYS A 56 -0.21 -13.65 -25.69
N ASN A 57 0.71 -12.71 -25.50
CA ASN A 57 2.03 -12.77 -26.13
C ASN A 57 3.09 -13.45 -25.25
N LYS A 58 2.75 -13.82 -24.00
CA LYS A 58 3.70 -14.35 -23.00
C LYS A 58 4.92 -13.45 -22.82
N THR A 59 4.70 -12.14 -22.84
CA THR A 59 5.75 -11.11 -22.69
C THR A 59 5.53 -10.25 -21.45
N MET A 60 6.55 -9.49 -21.06
CA MET A 60 6.42 -8.48 -20.02
C MET A 60 5.40 -7.40 -20.42
N CYS A 61 4.71 -6.83 -19.43
CA CYS A 61 3.74 -5.76 -19.67
C CYS A 61 4.38 -4.56 -20.40
N THR A 62 3.88 -4.25 -21.59
CA THR A 62 4.35 -3.16 -22.45
C THR A 62 3.50 -1.89 -22.35
N LYS A 63 2.38 -1.95 -21.61
CA LYS A 63 1.47 -0.83 -21.37
C LYS A 63 1.64 -0.41 -19.91
N ARG A 64 2.23 0.77 -19.68
CA ARG A 64 2.50 1.35 -18.35
C ARG A 64 1.83 2.70 -18.24
#